data_AF-A0A0F8ZRV9-F1
#
_entry.id   AF-A0A0F8ZRV9-F1
#
_cell.length_a   1.000
_cell.length_b   1.000
_cell.length_c   1.000
_cell.angle_alpha   90.00
_cell.angle_beta   90.00
_cell.angle_gamma   90.00
#
_symmetry.space_group_name_H-M   'P 1'
#
loop_
_entity.id
_entity.type
_entity.pdbx_description
1 polymer ?
#
loop_
_entity_poly.entity_id
_entity_poly.type
_entity_poly.pdbx_seq_one_letter_code
_entity_poly.pdbx_strand_id
1 'polypeptide(L)'
;MQKLDYRRELQELLVRFANAMSQTDPNTTFLQLWCILERITDTIGGRYDETIKRVLWLYVDRPDMKERLEHLRFRRNQYVHAAKSDSTMEQTVYSAKSFVEDHLLRLIRNDFGVASLNEYGKFLSLPTNVETLKKRREHLDRAIQIRDKKDSSE
;
A
#
# COMPACT_ATOMS: atom_id res chain seq x y z
N MET A 1 -4.96 21.14 -11.67
CA MET A 1 -4.37 19.82 -11.33
C MET A 1 -2.86 19.97 -11.38
N GLN A 2 -2.15 19.77 -10.27
CA GLN A 2 -0.69 19.74 -10.26
C GLN A 2 -0.19 18.61 -11.18
N LYS A 3 0.96 18.82 -11.82
CA LYS A 3 1.64 17.77 -12.59
C LYS A 3 2.12 16.70 -11.60
N LEU A 4 1.60 15.47 -11.72
CA LEU A 4 2.08 14.33 -10.94
C LEU A 4 3.34 13.77 -11.61
N ASP A 5 4.47 13.75 -10.90
CA ASP A 5 5.73 13.26 -11.44
C ASP A 5 5.69 11.75 -11.76
N TYR A 6 4.86 11.01 -11.03
CA TYR A 6 4.58 9.58 -11.24
C TYR A 6 3.33 9.32 -12.10
N ARG A 7 2.86 10.30 -12.89
CA ARG A 7 1.64 10.16 -13.72
C ARG A 7 1.65 8.90 -14.57
N ARG A 8 2.77 8.57 -15.20
CA ARG A 8 2.90 7.40 -16.07
C ARG A 8 2.69 6.10 -15.27
N GLU A 9 3.37 5.97 -14.13
CA GLU A 9 3.20 4.79 -13.27
C GLU A 9 1.77 4.67 -12.73
N LEU A 10 1.14 5.80 -12.38
CA LEU A 10 -0.26 5.83 -11.97
C LEU A 10 -1.20 5.39 -13.10
N GLN A 11 -0.95 5.82 -14.34
CA GLN A 11 -1.72 5.37 -15.50
C GLN A 11 -1.55 3.86 -15.73
N GLU A 12 -0.34 3.34 -15.63
CA GLU A 12 -0.07 1.90 -15.74
C GLU A 12 -0.81 1.10 -14.64
N LEU A 13 -0.86 1.62 -13.41
CA LEU A 13 -1.65 1.04 -12.31
C LEU A 13 -3.15 1.05 -12.59
N LEU A 14 -3.69 2.16 -13.09
CA LEU A 14 -5.12 2.28 -13.41
C LEU A 14 -5.54 1.35 -14.54
N VAL A 15 -4.69 1.19 -15.57
CA VAL A 15 -4.91 0.22 -16.65
C VAL A 15 -4.91 -1.21 -16.10
N ARG A 16 -3.96 -1.56 -15.23
CA ARG A 16 -3.93 -2.88 -14.58
C ARG A 16 -5.18 -3.12 -13.74
N PHE A 17 -5.64 -2.11 -12.99
CA PHE A 17 -6.87 -2.18 -12.22
C PHE A 17 -8.09 -2.41 -13.11
N ALA A 18 -8.25 -1.64 -14.19
CA ALA A 18 -9.33 -1.82 -15.14
C ALA A 18 -9.31 -3.21 -15.79
N ASN A 19 -8.13 -3.72 -16.15
CA ASN A 19 -7.96 -5.06 -16.72
C ASN A 19 -8.33 -6.16 -15.71
N ALA A 20 -7.97 -5.99 -14.43
CA ALA A 20 -8.35 -6.91 -13.36
C ALA A 20 -9.86 -6.97 -13.17
N MET A 21 -10.52 -5.82 -13.19
CA MET A 21 -11.98 -5.73 -13.08
C MET A 21 -12.72 -6.25 -14.32
N SER A 22 -12.04 -6.36 -15.46
CA SER A 22 -12.59 -6.93 -16.69
C SER A 22 -12.46 -8.46 -16.77
N GLN A 23 -11.81 -9.11 -15.80
CA GLN A 23 -11.65 -10.56 -15.79
C GLN A 23 -12.98 -11.25 -15.43
N THR A 24 -13.25 -12.38 -16.08
CA THR A 24 -14.45 -13.20 -15.80
C THR A 24 -14.27 -14.09 -14.58
N ASP A 25 -13.05 -14.57 -14.32
CA ASP A 25 -12.76 -15.45 -13.19
C ASP A 25 -12.43 -14.64 -11.92
N PRO A 26 -13.24 -14.74 -10.84
CA PRO A 26 -13.02 -13.99 -9.61
C PRO A 26 -11.68 -14.28 -8.93
N ASN A 27 -11.13 -15.48 -9.10
CA ASN A 27 -9.83 -15.82 -8.51
C ASN A 27 -8.70 -15.05 -9.20
N THR A 28 -8.73 -15.02 -10.53
CA THR A 28 -7.82 -14.22 -11.35
C THR A 28 -7.95 -12.74 -11.03
N THR A 29 -9.18 -12.22 -10.91
CA THR A 29 -9.41 -10.83 -10.46
C THR A 29 -8.75 -10.58 -9.11
N PHE A 30 -9.00 -11.45 -8.12
CA PHE A 30 -8.44 -11.29 -6.78
C PHE A 30 -6.92 -11.27 -6.78
N LEU A 31 -6.26 -12.18 -7.49
CA LEU A 31 -4.80 -12.20 -7.59
C LEU A 31 -4.24 -10.93 -8.25
N GLN A 32 -4.88 -10.45 -9.32
CA GLN A 32 -4.44 -9.22 -9.97
C GLN A 32 -4.60 -8.00 -9.06
N LEU A 33 -5.71 -7.92 -8.31
CA LEU A 33 -5.92 -6.87 -7.30
C LEU A 33 -4.88 -6.95 -6.18
N TRP A 34 -4.52 -8.15 -5.71
CA TRP A 34 -3.47 -8.35 -4.73
C TRP A 34 -2.10 -7.87 -5.25
N CYS A 35 -1.73 -8.22 -6.48
CA CYS A 35 -0.49 -7.73 -7.09
C CYS A 35 -0.48 -6.20 -7.26
N ILE A 36 -1.64 -5.59 -7.51
CA ILE A 36 -1.78 -4.13 -7.54
C ILE A 36 -1.52 -3.54 -6.14
N LEU A 37 -2.06 -4.13 -5.08
CA LEU A 37 -1.74 -3.71 -3.70
C LEU A 37 -0.23 -3.79 -3.45
N GLU A 38 0.41 -4.93 -3.77
CA GLU A 38 1.86 -5.11 -3.59
C GLU A 38 2.68 -4.06 -4.36
N ARG A 39 2.25 -3.69 -5.57
CA ARG A 39 2.89 -2.64 -6.36
C ARG A 39 2.70 -1.26 -5.74
N ILE A 40 1.47 -0.91 -5.36
CA ILE A 40 1.14 0.40 -4.78
C ILE A 40 1.87 0.59 -3.46
N THR A 41 1.93 -0.44 -2.63
CA THR A 41 2.62 -0.38 -1.35
C THR A 41 4.12 -0.56 -1.46
N ASP A 42 4.70 -0.73 -2.66
CA ASP A 42 6.12 -0.99 -2.90
C ASP A 42 6.66 -2.17 -2.07
N THR A 43 5.98 -3.30 -2.16
CA THR A 43 6.30 -4.56 -1.45
C THR A 43 6.38 -5.76 -2.38
N ILE A 44 6.59 -5.56 -3.69
CA ILE A 44 6.78 -6.66 -4.64
C ILE A 44 7.98 -7.50 -4.22
N GLY A 45 7.79 -8.82 -4.06
CA GLY A 45 8.83 -9.73 -3.57
C GLY A 45 9.14 -9.59 -2.08
N GLY A 46 8.44 -8.70 -1.37
CA GLY A 46 8.52 -8.54 0.08
C GLY A 46 7.67 -9.55 0.86
N ARG A 47 7.61 -9.37 2.18
CA ARG A 47 6.78 -10.21 3.06
C ARG A 47 5.33 -9.70 3.05
N TYR A 48 4.34 -10.59 3.02
CA TYR A 48 2.92 -10.18 3.03
C TYR A 48 2.55 -9.33 4.26
N ASP A 49 3.22 -9.54 5.38
CA ASP A 49 3.04 -8.74 6.59
C ASP A 49 3.35 -7.25 6.35
N GLU A 50 4.31 -6.96 5.45
CA GLU A 50 4.65 -5.59 5.08
C GLU A 50 3.59 -4.95 4.19
N THR A 51 3.07 -5.71 3.21
CA THR A 51 1.93 -5.27 2.38
C THR A 51 0.74 -4.93 3.27
N ILE A 52 0.33 -5.83 4.16
CA ILE A 52 -0.79 -5.61 5.08
C ILE A 52 -0.55 -4.36 5.92
N LYS A 53 0.63 -4.23 6.53
CA LYS A 53 0.96 -3.08 7.37
C LYS A 53 0.85 -1.75 6.59
N ARG A 54 1.38 -1.70 5.37
CA ARG A 54 1.36 -0.49 4.53
C ARG A 54 -0.04 -0.18 4.01
N VAL A 55 -0.86 -1.18 3.69
CA VAL A 55 -2.27 -0.97 3.33
C VAL A 55 -3.05 -0.41 4.53
N LEU A 56 -2.85 -0.99 5.72
CA LEU A 56 -3.52 -0.57 6.95
C LEU A 56 -3.17 0.85 7.42
N TRP A 57 -2.13 1.46 6.86
CA TRP A 57 -1.74 2.82 7.20
C TRP A 57 -2.90 3.81 7.03
N LEU A 58 -3.76 3.62 6.02
CA LEU A 58 -4.95 4.45 5.79
C LEU A 58 -6.08 4.25 6.82
N TYR A 59 -6.00 3.23 7.67
CA TYR A 59 -7.12 2.70 8.46
C TYR A 59 -6.82 2.65 9.98
N VAL A 60 -6.15 3.68 10.50
CA VAL A 60 -5.64 3.73 11.88
C VAL A 60 -6.70 3.41 12.93
N ASP A 61 -7.93 3.90 12.74
CA ASP A 61 -9.03 3.79 13.72
C ASP A 61 -10.01 2.65 13.38
N ARG A 62 -9.61 1.71 12.51
CA ARG A 62 -10.48 0.66 11.96
C ARG A 62 -9.87 -0.73 12.14
N PRO A 63 -9.93 -1.29 13.37
CA PRO A 63 -9.33 -2.60 13.66
C PRO A 63 -9.95 -3.73 12.81
N ASP A 64 -11.22 -3.59 12.41
CA ASP A 64 -11.94 -4.48 11.50
C ASP A 64 -11.24 -4.63 10.13
N MET A 65 -10.54 -3.59 9.67
CA MET A 65 -9.82 -3.64 8.39
C MET A 65 -8.63 -4.59 8.42
N LYS A 66 -8.00 -4.77 9.60
CA LYS A 66 -6.90 -5.72 9.75
C LYS A 66 -7.39 -7.14 9.58
N GLU A 67 -8.48 -7.51 10.23
CA GLU A 67 -9.08 -8.85 10.10
C GLU A 67 -9.49 -9.13 8.66
N ARG A 68 -10.05 -8.12 7.97
CA ARG A 68 -10.40 -8.23 6.56
C ARG A 68 -9.17 -8.47 5.67
N LEU A 69 -8.07 -7.75 5.85
CA LEU A 69 -6.82 -7.97 5.11
C LEU A 69 -6.15 -9.31 5.43
N GLU A 70 -6.21 -9.73 6.68
CA GLU A 70 -5.71 -11.04 7.09
C GLU A 70 -6.49 -12.19 6.44
N HIS A 71 -7.81 -12.03 6.33
CA HIS A 71 -8.63 -12.94 5.55
C HIS A 71 -8.17 -12.95 4.08
N LEU A 72 -7.93 -11.80 3.44
CA LEU A 72 -7.40 -11.75 2.07
C LEU A 72 -6.06 -12.48 1.93
N ARG A 73 -5.12 -12.29 2.86
CA ARG A 73 -3.83 -13.02 2.86
C ARG A 73 -4.05 -14.52 2.93
N PHE A 74 -4.93 -14.97 3.83
CA PHE A 74 -5.25 -16.39 3.96
C PHE A 74 -5.83 -16.95 2.65
N ARG A 75 -6.77 -16.23 2.02
CA ARG A 75 -7.35 -16.61 0.72
C ARG A 75 -6.32 -16.72 -0.39
N ARG A 76 -5.38 -15.76 -0.46
CA ARG A 76 -4.27 -15.78 -1.42
C ARG A 76 -3.37 -16.99 -1.22
N ASN A 77 -3.05 -17.33 0.02
CA ASN A 77 -2.27 -18.54 0.31
C ASN A 77 -3.05 -19.82 -0.03
N GLN A 78 -4.35 -19.88 0.29
CA GLN A 78 -5.19 -21.01 -0.08
C GLN A 78 -5.25 -21.21 -1.59
N TYR A 79 -5.42 -20.15 -2.38
CA TYR A 79 -5.47 -20.27 -3.84
C TYR A 79 -4.17 -20.83 -4.43
N VAL A 80 -3.01 -20.41 -3.90
CA VAL A 80 -1.70 -20.93 -4.30
C VAL A 80 -1.54 -22.43 -3.94
N HIS A 81 -2.24 -22.90 -2.91
CA HIS A 81 -2.08 -24.27 -2.38
C HIS A 81 -3.25 -25.23 -2.67
N ALA A 82 -4.44 -24.74 -3.04
CA ALA A 82 -5.64 -25.53 -3.22
C ALA A 82 -6.54 -24.89 -4.29
N ALA A 83 -6.61 -25.53 -5.46
CA ALA A 83 -7.47 -25.14 -6.59
C ALA A 83 -8.96 -25.44 -6.32
N LYS A 84 -9.54 -24.96 -5.21
CA LYS A 84 -10.97 -25.06 -4.92
C LYS A 84 -11.66 -23.72 -5.17
N SER A 85 -12.66 -23.73 -6.04
CA SER A 85 -13.59 -22.62 -6.18
C SER A 85 -14.45 -22.51 -4.91
N ASP A 86 -14.62 -21.30 -4.42
CA ASP A 86 -15.36 -21.03 -3.19
C ASP A 86 -16.39 -19.92 -3.46
N SER A 87 -17.62 -20.20 -3.06
CA SER A 87 -18.79 -19.30 -3.09
C SER A 87 -18.56 -17.90 -2.52
N THR A 88 -17.54 -17.70 -1.68
CA THR A 88 -17.21 -16.42 -1.06
C THR A 88 -16.19 -15.58 -1.85
N MET A 89 -15.76 -16.04 -3.03
CA MET A 89 -14.71 -15.36 -3.80
C MET A 89 -15.11 -13.96 -4.26
N GLU A 90 -16.38 -13.73 -4.60
CA GLU A 90 -16.87 -12.39 -4.97
C GLU A 90 -16.71 -11.38 -3.82
N GLN A 91 -17.00 -11.80 -2.58
CA GLN A 91 -16.80 -10.96 -1.39
C GLN A 91 -15.31 -10.67 -1.14
N THR A 92 -14.46 -11.66 -1.45
CA THR A 92 -13.00 -11.53 -1.38
C THR A 92 -12.50 -10.50 -2.39
N VAL A 93 -12.98 -10.57 -3.64
CA VAL A 93 -12.70 -9.61 -4.71
C VAL A 93 -13.17 -8.21 -4.33
N TYR A 94 -14.41 -8.07 -3.85
CA TYR A 94 -14.97 -6.78 -3.43
C TYR A 94 -14.12 -6.13 -2.32
N SER A 95 -13.64 -6.95 -1.38
CA SER A 95 -12.77 -6.50 -0.30
C SER A 95 -11.39 -6.07 -0.78
N ALA A 96 -10.75 -6.84 -1.67
CA ALA A 96 -9.48 -6.44 -2.26
C ALA A 96 -9.61 -5.15 -3.09
N LYS A 97 -10.70 -5.04 -3.87
CA LYS A 97 -11.03 -3.87 -4.67
C LYS A 97 -11.12 -2.62 -3.81
N SER A 98 -11.84 -2.65 -2.67
CA SER A 98 -11.97 -1.46 -1.83
C SER A 98 -10.61 -0.95 -1.32
N PHE A 99 -9.70 -1.85 -0.95
CA PHE A 99 -8.35 -1.44 -0.54
C PHE A 99 -7.59 -0.80 -1.70
N VAL A 100 -7.63 -1.40 -2.90
CA VAL A 100 -6.96 -0.85 -4.08
C VAL A 100 -7.50 0.54 -4.44
N GLU A 101 -8.82 0.71 -4.45
CA GLU A 101 -9.47 1.99 -4.77
C GLU A 101 -9.08 3.09 -3.80
N ASP A 102 -9.09 2.82 -2.49
CA ASP A 102 -8.72 3.81 -1.49
C ASP A 102 -7.29 4.32 -1.70
N HIS A 103 -6.33 3.44 -1.98
CA HIS A 103 -4.97 3.86 -2.30
C HIS A 103 -4.85 4.60 -3.64
N LEU A 104 -5.53 4.13 -4.69
CA LEU A 104 -5.53 4.81 -5.99
C LEU A 104 -6.08 6.23 -5.88
N LEU A 105 -7.17 6.42 -5.13
CA LEU A 105 -7.76 7.74 -4.90
C LEU A 105 -6.79 8.69 -4.21
N ARG A 106 -6.05 8.21 -3.19
CA ARG A 106 -5.04 9.03 -2.51
C ARG A 106 -3.87 9.41 -3.43
N LEU A 107 -3.43 8.49 -4.29
CA LEU A 107 -2.38 8.75 -5.28
C LEU A 107 -2.85 9.73 -6.37
N ILE A 108 -4.09 9.61 -6.86
CA ILE A 108 -4.66 10.55 -7.85
C ILE A 108 -4.73 11.97 -7.29
N ARG A 109 -5.12 12.10 -6.01
CA ARG A 109 -5.21 13.41 -5.32
C ARG A 109 -3.86 13.92 -4.82
N ASN A 110 -2.86 13.04 -4.77
CA ASN A 110 -1.57 13.25 -4.11
C ASN A 110 -1.72 13.75 -2.66
N ASP A 111 -2.62 13.14 -1.89
CA ASP A 111 -2.92 13.56 -0.51
C ASP A 111 -1.69 13.51 0.43
N PHE A 112 -0.65 12.79 0.01
CA PHE A 112 0.61 12.60 0.75
C PHE A 112 1.74 13.52 0.30
N GLY A 113 1.57 14.27 -0.79
CA GLY A 113 2.61 15.15 -1.33
C GLY A 113 3.87 14.44 -1.81
N VAL A 114 3.75 13.16 -2.20
CA VAL A 114 4.89 12.35 -2.68
C VAL A 114 5.20 12.65 -4.15
N ALA A 115 6.43 12.36 -4.57
CA ALA A 115 6.92 12.52 -5.94
C ALA A 115 7.04 11.18 -6.70
N SER A 116 6.90 10.04 -6.02
CA SER A 116 6.94 8.70 -6.66
C SER A 116 6.16 7.63 -5.90
N LEU A 117 5.86 6.50 -6.56
CA LEU A 117 5.27 5.32 -5.88
C LEU A 117 6.21 4.72 -4.84
N ASN A 118 7.53 4.76 -5.08
CA ASN A 118 8.51 4.30 -4.09
C ASN A 118 8.48 5.17 -2.83
N GLU A 119 8.40 6.49 -3.00
CA GLU A 119 8.23 7.41 -1.88
C GLU A 119 6.90 7.19 -1.16
N TYR A 120 5.83 6.90 -1.90
CA TYR A 120 4.56 6.49 -1.31
C TYR A 120 4.71 5.26 -0.40
N GLY A 121 5.35 4.20 -0.89
CA GLY A 121 5.64 3.01 -0.08
C GLY A 121 6.47 3.31 1.17
N LYS A 122 7.49 4.17 1.05
CA LYS A 122 8.28 4.66 2.20
C LYS A 122 7.42 5.43 3.20
N PHE A 123 6.51 6.28 2.73
CA PHE A 123 5.58 7.02 3.57
C PHE A 123 4.66 6.07 4.34
N LEU A 124 4.07 5.08 3.68
CA LEU A 124 3.22 4.06 4.31
C LEU A 124 3.98 3.17 5.31
N SER A 125 5.32 3.17 5.27
CA SER A 125 6.15 2.46 6.26
C SER A 125 6.29 3.23 7.60
N LEU A 126 5.91 4.52 7.61
CA LEU A 126 5.98 5.36 8.79
C LEU A 126 4.99 4.91 9.87
N PRO A 127 5.27 5.18 11.16
CA PRO A 127 4.30 4.98 12.22
C PRO A 127 3.06 5.84 12.00
N THR A 128 1.89 5.32 12.36
CA THR A 128 0.63 6.07 12.35
C THR A 128 0.40 6.86 13.65
N ASN A 129 1.09 6.49 14.72
CA ASN A 129 1.01 7.20 16.00
C ASN A 129 1.81 8.52 15.96
N VAL A 130 1.10 9.64 16.17
CA VAL A 130 1.67 10.99 16.12
C VAL A 130 2.77 11.22 17.15
N GLU A 131 2.67 10.67 18.35
CA GLU A 131 3.69 10.82 19.38
C GLU A 131 4.98 10.09 18.98
N THR A 132 4.86 8.90 18.38
CA THR A 132 6.01 8.18 17.80
C THR A 132 6.64 8.98 16.65
N LEU A 133 5.84 9.61 15.80
CA LEU A 133 6.34 10.48 14.72
C LEU A 133 7.10 11.69 15.27
N LYS A 134 6.56 12.37 16.29
CA LYS A 134 7.21 13.53 16.94
C LYS A 134 8.56 13.15 17.55
N LYS A 135 8.62 12.04 18.29
CA LYS A 135 9.87 11.52 18.85
C LYS A 135 10.91 11.20 17.79
N ARG A 136 10.51 10.58 16.68
CA ARG A 136 11.41 10.30 15.55
C ARG A 136 11.96 11.59 14.94
N ARG A 137 11.11 12.59 14.72
CA ARG A 137 11.55 13.90 14.21
C ARG A 137 12.60 14.53 15.13
N GLU A 138 12.34 14.56 16.44
CA GLU A 138 13.29 15.13 17.41
C GLU A 138 14.66 14.44 17.38
N HIS A 139 14.70 13.11 17.27
CA HIS A 139 15.95 12.36 17.13
C HIS A 139 16.69 12.68 15.82
N LEU A 140 15.96 12.83 14.71
CA LEU A 140 16.53 13.20 13.42
C LEU A 140 17.09 14.62 13.43
N ASP A 141 16.35 15.58 13.98
CA ASP A 141 16.78 16.98 14.10
C ASP A 141 18.09 17.09 14.91
N ARG A 142 18.16 16.37 16.04
CA ARG A 142 19.39 16.30 16.86
C ARG A 142 20.56 15.67 16.10
N ALA A 143 20.33 14.60 15.34
CA ALA A 143 21.37 13.95 14.56
C ALA A 143 21.92 14.85 13.45
N ILE A 144 21.05 15.58 12.74
CA ILE A 144 21.43 16.56 11.70
C ILE A 144 22.31 17.66 12.31
N GLN A 145 21.89 18.26 13.43
CA GLN A 145 22.67 19.31 14.09
C GLN A 145 24.09 18.87 14.48
N ILE A 146 24.28 17.62 14.90
CA ILE A 146 25.61 17.10 15.26
C ILE A 146 26.48 16.93 14.01
N ARG A 147 25.91 16.48 12.90
CA ARG A 147 26.64 16.24 11.64
C ARG A 147 27.01 17.55 10.95
N ASP A 148 26.08 18.51 10.83
CA ASP A 148 26.33 19.81 10.20
C ASP A 148 27.43 20.60 10.93
N LYS A 149 27.46 20.53 12.27
CA LYS A 149 28.51 21.16 13.08
C LYS A 149 29.89 20.53 12.85
N LYS A 150 29.94 19.23 12.58
CA LYS A 150 31.18 18.53 12.29
C LYS A 150 31.75 18.94 10.92
N ASP A 151 30.89 19.06 9.92
CA ASP A 151 31.27 19.49 8.57
C ASP A 151 31.64 20.98 8.48
N SER A 152 31.22 21.79 9.47
CA SER A 152 31.61 23.22 9.59
C SER A 152 32.92 23.44 10.36
N SER A 153 33.53 22.38 10.89
CA SER A 153 34.74 22.43 11.73
C SER A 153 35.96 21.74 11.09
N GLU A 154 35.84 21.30 9.83
CA GLU A 154 36.90 20.79 8.94
C GLU A 154 37.11 21.76 7.78
#